data_AF-A0A2L2X3X3-F1
#
_entry.id   AF-A0A2L2X3X3-F1
#
_cell.length_a   1.000
_cell.length_b   1.000
_cell.length_c   1.000
_cell.angle_alpha   90.00
_cell.angle_beta   90.00
_cell.angle_gamma   90.00
#
_symmetry.space_group_name_H-M   'P 1'
#
loop_
_entity.id
_entity.type
_entity.pdbx_description
1 polymer ?
#
loop_
_entity_poly.entity_id
_entity_poly.type
_entity_poly.pdbx_seq_one_letter_code
_entity_poly.pdbx_strand_id
1 'polypeptide(L)'
;MSKTSKTQDTGQTLNLNGQRLATVNKGEWGSTMDYQMNPWEQQSYNFAQQSFAENLPNINVFSSEVIQGLNSQVEAFKNQGIKSINEIYMPMLKDLQNDIATRFGNMNNSVFMDKLYGIESKRADSVAELAQNVAAKRQELTNKELANRYDYLNFLNSYQNQALQNMYNALGAANGQLPVSSKDNTNYDTGFVNILSTLFKAMSS
;
A
#
# COMPACT_ATOMS: atom_id res chain seq x y z
N MET A 1 -19.18 -61.59 -24.52
CA MET A 1 -17.87 -61.16 -23.98
C MET A 1 -17.90 -59.65 -23.83
N SER A 2 -18.12 -59.13 -22.62
CA SER A 2 -18.05 -57.68 -22.34
C SER A 2 -16.59 -57.24 -22.31
N LYS A 3 -16.21 -56.28 -23.16
CA LYS A 3 -14.96 -55.55 -23.01
C LYS A 3 -15.22 -54.41 -22.02
N THR A 4 -14.84 -54.62 -20.76
CA THR A 4 -14.74 -53.53 -19.77
C THR A 4 -13.61 -52.63 -20.24
N SER A 5 -13.91 -51.50 -20.89
CA SER A 5 -12.90 -50.51 -21.21
C SER A 5 -12.43 -49.88 -19.91
N LYS A 6 -11.25 -50.26 -19.42
CA LYS A 6 -10.57 -49.46 -18.40
C LYS A 6 -10.32 -48.08 -19.01
N THR A 7 -10.98 -47.05 -18.49
CA THR A 7 -10.55 -45.66 -18.70
C THR A 7 -9.10 -45.59 -18.26
N GLN A 8 -8.19 -45.37 -19.20
CA GLN A 8 -6.77 -45.25 -18.89
C GLN A 8 -6.61 -43.88 -18.23
N ASP A 9 -6.31 -43.85 -16.93
CA ASP A 9 -5.95 -42.61 -16.24
C ASP A 9 -4.73 -42.03 -16.97
N THR A 10 -4.91 -40.88 -17.61
CA THR A 10 -3.85 -40.16 -18.30
C THR A 10 -3.44 -38.98 -17.45
N GLY A 11 -2.15 -38.92 -17.11
CA GLY A 11 -1.53 -37.85 -16.35
C GLY A 11 -0.47 -37.12 -17.16
N GLN A 12 -0.36 -35.82 -16.95
CA GLN A 12 0.72 -34.99 -17.51
C GLN A 12 1.36 -34.15 -16.43
N THR A 13 2.67 -33.99 -16.57
CA THR A 13 3.51 -33.33 -15.59
C THR A 13 4.34 -32.26 -16.29
N LEU A 14 4.15 -31.01 -15.88
CA LEU A 14 5.03 -29.93 -16.26
C LEU A 14 6.23 -29.92 -15.31
N ASN A 15 7.42 -29.98 -15.89
CA ASN A 15 8.67 -29.85 -15.15
C ASN A 15 9.34 -28.51 -15.48
N LEU A 16 9.90 -27.86 -14.46
CA LEU A 16 10.75 -26.68 -14.61
C LEU A 16 12.09 -26.96 -13.93
N ASN A 17 13.20 -26.76 -14.64
CA ASN A 17 14.55 -27.01 -14.13
C ASN A 17 14.75 -28.42 -13.54
N GLY A 18 14.11 -29.44 -14.14
CA GLY A 18 14.19 -30.83 -13.68
C GLY A 18 13.36 -31.16 -12.44
N GLN A 19 12.63 -30.18 -11.88
CA GLN A 19 11.68 -30.38 -10.79
C GLN A 19 10.25 -30.34 -11.31
N ARG A 20 9.38 -31.13 -10.70
CA ARG A 20 7.96 -31.14 -10.98
C ARG A 20 7.33 -29.83 -10.52
N LEU A 21 6.72 -29.10 -11.45
CA LEU A 21 6.06 -27.82 -11.19
C LEU A 21 4.54 -27.99 -11.08
N ALA A 22 3.94 -28.74 -12.00
CA ALA A 22 2.50 -28.98 -12.04
C ALA A 22 2.18 -30.39 -12.53
N THR A 23 1.10 -30.98 -12.02
CA THR A 23 0.55 -32.26 -12.50
C THR A 23 -0.94 -32.14 -12.73
N VAL A 24 -1.43 -32.70 -13.82
CA VAL A 24 -2.87 -32.87 -14.08
C VAL A 24 -3.13 -34.33 -14.41
N ASN A 25 -3.95 -34.99 -13.61
CA ASN A 25 -4.40 -36.37 -13.84
C ASN A 25 -5.89 -36.38 -14.16
N LYS A 26 -6.25 -36.98 -15.29
CA LYS A 26 -7.65 -37.20 -15.66
C LYS A 26 -8.09 -38.58 -15.20
N GLY A 27 -8.99 -38.63 -14.22
CA GLY A 27 -9.63 -39.85 -13.74
C GLY A 27 -11.08 -39.97 -14.22
N GLU A 28 -11.72 -41.09 -13.88
CA GLU A 28 -13.11 -41.40 -14.25
C GLU A 28 -14.14 -40.39 -13.72
N TRP A 29 -13.88 -39.79 -12.54
CA TRP A 29 -14.81 -38.89 -11.84
C TRP A 29 -14.40 -37.41 -11.86
N GLY A 30 -13.32 -37.06 -12.57
CA GLY A 30 -12.83 -35.69 -12.67
C GLY A 30 -11.31 -35.57 -12.83
N SER A 31 -10.82 -34.34 -12.95
CA SER A 31 -9.39 -34.03 -13.02
C SER A 31 -8.84 -33.68 -11.63
N THR A 32 -7.71 -34.29 -11.25
CA THR A 32 -6.92 -33.84 -10.10
C THR A 32 -5.75 -32.99 -10.59
N MET A 33 -5.53 -31.86 -9.93
CA MET A 33 -4.50 -30.88 -10.28
C MET A 33 -3.63 -30.64 -9.06
N ASP A 34 -2.31 -30.65 -9.25
CA ASP A 34 -1.32 -30.39 -8.20
C ASP A 34 -0.31 -29.37 -8.71
N TYR A 35 -0.07 -28.31 -7.94
CA TYR A 35 0.96 -27.32 -8.23
C TYR A 35 1.96 -27.29 -7.08
N GLN A 36 3.22 -27.50 -7.40
CA GLN A 36 4.29 -27.50 -6.42
C GLN A 36 4.98 -26.15 -6.43
N MET A 37 4.50 -25.26 -5.56
CA MET A 37 5.24 -24.03 -5.24
C MET A 37 6.64 -24.40 -4.75
N ASN A 38 7.65 -23.72 -5.28
CA ASN A 38 8.97 -23.82 -4.68
C ASN A 38 8.95 -23.18 -3.26
N PRO A 39 9.93 -23.50 -2.39
CA PRO A 39 9.90 -23.02 -1.01
C PRO A 39 9.79 -21.49 -0.86
N TRP A 40 10.44 -20.73 -1.74
CA TRP A 40 10.43 -19.26 -1.68
C TRP A 40 9.09 -18.66 -2.14
N GLU A 41 8.50 -19.24 -3.20
CA GLU A 41 7.17 -18.88 -3.69
C GLU A 41 6.12 -19.19 -2.62
N GLN A 42 6.19 -20.38 -2.02
CA GLN A 42 5.28 -20.78 -0.94
C GLN A 42 5.42 -19.87 0.28
N GLN A 43 6.65 -19.58 0.71
CA GLN A 43 6.91 -18.68 1.84
C GLN A 43 6.35 -17.29 1.57
N SER A 44 6.59 -16.75 0.38
CA SER A 44 6.14 -15.40 0.01
C SER A 44 4.61 -15.32 -0.12
N TYR A 45 3.99 -16.36 -0.69
CA TYR A 45 2.53 -16.49 -0.78
C TYR A 45 1.89 -16.54 0.61
N ASN A 46 2.42 -17.39 1.49
CA ASN A 46 1.94 -17.52 2.87
C ASN A 46 2.15 -16.21 3.64
N PHE A 47 3.31 -15.57 3.50
CA PHE A 47 3.59 -14.28 4.12
C PHE A 47 2.60 -13.22 3.66
N ALA A 48 2.33 -13.13 2.36
CA ALA A 48 1.39 -12.14 1.83
C ALA A 48 -0.04 -12.39 2.33
N GLN A 49 -0.49 -13.65 2.34
CA GLN A 49 -1.80 -14.03 2.85
C GLN A 49 -1.95 -13.72 4.35
N GLN A 50 -0.97 -14.13 5.16
CA GLN A 50 -0.97 -13.89 6.60
C GLN A 50 -0.91 -12.39 6.90
N SER A 51 0.02 -11.67 6.27
CA SER A 51 0.18 -10.23 6.48
C SER A 51 -1.06 -9.47 6.05
N PHE A 52 -1.72 -9.85 4.95
CA PHE A 52 -2.96 -9.20 4.54
C PHE A 52 -4.06 -9.40 5.59
N ALA A 53 -4.25 -10.63 6.07
CA ALA A 53 -5.26 -10.96 7.08
C ALA A 53 -5.00 -10.28 8.43
N GLU A 54 -3.74 -10.16 8.84
CA GLU A 54 -3.35 -9.50 10.10
C GLU A 54 -3.49 -7.97 10.05
N ASN A 55 -3.18 -7.37 8.90
CA ASN A 55 -3.17 -5.90 8.75
C ASN A 55 -4.56 -5.33 8.40
N LEU A 56 -5.41 -6.08 7.69
CA LEU A 56 -6.72 -5.60 7.24
C LEU A 56 -7.62 -5.06 8.37
N PRO A 57 -7.77 -5.75 9.52
CA PRO A 57 -8.61 -5.24 10.62
C PRO A 57 -8.09 -3.94 11.26
N ASN A 58 -6.77 -3.71 11.16
CA ASN A 58 -6.08 -2.63 11.87
C ASN A 58 -5.57 -1.53 10.92
N ILE A 59 -6.04 -1.48 9.67
CA ILE A 59 -5.50 -0.52 8.68
C ILE A 59 -5.63 0.94 9.13
N ASN A 60 -6.73 1.27 9.81
CA ASN A 60 -7.00 2.61 10.34
C ASN A 60 -6.51 2.80 11.79
N VAL A 61 -5.86 1.80 12.38
CA VAL A 61 -5.34 1.85 13.76
C VAL A 61 -3.83 2.04 13.70
N PHE A 62 -3.37 3.20 14.14
CA PHE A 62 -1.94 3.52 14.14
C PHE A 62 -1.29 3.01 15.44
N SER A 63 -0.13 2.39 15.31
CA SER A 63 0.64 1.97 16.48
C SER A 63 1.17 3.18 17.24
N SER A 64 1.57 2.98 18.50
CA SER A 64 2.21 4.00 19.33
C SER A 64 3.43 4.63 18.64
N GLU A 65 4.24 3.81 17.98
CA GLU A 65 5.48 4.21 17.33
C GLU A 65 5.17 5.10 16.12
N VAL A 66 4.15 4.74 15.33
CA VAL A 66 3.70 5.54 14.18
C VAL A 66 3.18 6.89 14.66
N ILE A 67 2.33 6.90 15.69
CA ILE A 67 1.82 8.16 16.27
C ILE A 67 2.98 9.03 16.77
N GLN A 68 3.95 8.45 17.46
CA GLN A 68 5.14 9.17 17.95
C GLN A 68 5.98 9.74 16.79
N GLY A 69 6.16 8.98 15.71
CA GLY A 69 6.87 9.42 14.51
C GLY A 69 6.16 10.58 13.81
N LEU A 70 4.83 10.51 13.68
CA LEU A 70 4.02 11.60 13.12
C LEU A 70 4.12 12.86 14.00
N ASN A 71 3.99 12.72 15.31
CA ASN A 71 4.10 13.84 16.25
C ASN A 71 5.49 14.48 16.20
N SER A 72 6.56 13.69 16.10
CA SER A 72 7.93 14.20 15.99
C SER A 72 8.13 15.04 14.73
N GLN A 73 7.54 14.63 13.60
CA GLN A 73 7.60 15.41 12.35
C GLN A 73 6.79 16.71 12.44
N VAL A 74 5.60 16.67 13.06
CA VAL A 74 4.79 17.87 13.30
C VAL A 74 5.54 18.85 14.22
N GLU A 75 6.18 18.34 15.27
CA GLU A 75 6.95 19.15 16.21
C GLU A 75 8.17 19.79 15.55
N ALA A 76 8.90 19.05 14.73
CA ALA A 76 10.01 19.58 13.94
C ALA A 76 9.55 20.71 12.99
N PHE A 77 8.44 20.51 12.29
CA PHE A 77 7.84 21.53 11.40
C PHE A 77 7.44 22.79 12.18
N LYS A 78 6.78 22.62 13.34
CA LYS A 78 6.41 23.73 14.23
C LYS A 78 7.65 24.51 14.68
N ASN A 79 8.68 23.82 15.16
CA ASN A 79 9.89 24.45 15.67
C ASN A 79 10.65 25.20 14.58
N GLN A 80 10.69 24.64 13.36
CA GLN A 80 11.23 25.34 12.21
C GLN A 80 10.43 26.62 11.88
N GLY A 81 9.10 26.56 11.90
CA GLY A 81 8.25 27.73 11.69
C GLY A 81 8.46 28.82 12.75
N ILE A 82 8.51 28.46 14.03
CA ILE A 82 8.81 29.39 15.13
C ILE A 82 10.17 30.05 14.93
N LYS A 83 11.18 29.25 14.55
CA LYS A 83 12.52 29.77 14.26
C LYS A 83 12.49 30.80 13.14
N SER A 84 11.82 30.51 12.02
CA SER A 84 11.69 31.43 10.90
C SER A 84 10.95 32.72 11.29
N ILE A 85 9.87 32.64 12.06
CA ILE A 85 9.17 33.82 12.58
C ILE A 85 10.13 34.67 13.42
N ASN A 86 10.86 34.05 14.35
CA ASN A 86 11.78 34.78 15.21
C ASN A 86 12.94 35.42 14.43
N GLU A 87 13.48 34.73 13.42
CA GLU A 87 14.53 35.26 12.55
C GLU A 87 14.07 36.50 11.76
N ILE A 88 12.78 36.60 11.42
CA ILE A 88 12.20 37.75 10.74
C ILE A 88 11.96 38.92 11.70
N TYR A 89 11.26 38.66 12.82
CA TYR A 89 10.74 39.75 13.66
C TYR A 89 11.72 40.20 14.75
N MET A 90 12.63 39.35 15.22
CA MET A 90 13.56 39.74 16.29
C MET A 90 14.55 40.84 15.90
N PRO A 91 15.16 40.83 14.70
CA PRO A 91 15.99 41.94 14.25
C PRO A 91 15.20 43.25 14.18
N MET A 92 13.96 43.21 13.67
CA MET A 92 13.11 44.40 13.56
C MET A 92 12.78 45.01 14.93
N LEU A 93 12.50 44.16 15.93
CA LEU A 93 12.27 44.61 17.31
C LEU A 93 13.53 45.21 17.93
N LYS A 94 14.71 44.62 17.66
CA LYS A 94 16.00 45.13 18.16
C LYS A 94 16.39 46.45 17.51
N ASP A 95 16.17 46.59 16.19
CA ASP A 95 16.42 47.82 15.46
C ASP A 95 15.50 48.94 15.92
N LEU A 96 14.23 48.62 16.18
CA LEU A 96 13.29 49.56 16.79
C LEU A 96 13.78 50.00 18.16
N GLN A 97 14.23 49.09 19.03
CA GLN A 97 14.79 49.44 20.35
C GLN A 97 16.03 50.35 20.23
N ASN A 98 16.96 50.04 19.31
CA ASN A 98 18.19 50.81 19.11
C ASN A 98 17.95 52.22 18.53
N ASP A 99 17.00 52.37 17.60
CA ASP A 99 16.60 53.68 17.05
C ASP A 99 16.07 54.59 18.16
N ILE A 100 15.31 54.06 19.12
CA ILE A 100 14.81 54.85 20.25
C ILE A 100 15.94 55.15 21.23
N ALA A 101 16.81 54.18 21.57
CA ALA A 101 17.99 54.42 22.42
C ALA A 101 18.86 55.57 21.91
N THR A 102 18.96 55.71 20.59
CA THR A 102 19.70 56.80 19.91
C THR A 102 18.91 58.11 19.90
N ARG A 103 17.56 58.06 19.89
CA ARG A 103 16.65 59.22 19.81
C ARG A 103 16.05 59.68 21.14
N PHE A 104 16.27 58.98 22.26
CA PHE A 104 15.74 59.36 23.59
C PHE A 104 16.26 60.72 24.11
N GLY A 105 17.08 61.45 23.34
CA GLY A 105 17.26 62.89 23.51
C GLY A 105 16.08 63.77 23.05
N ASN A 106 15.15 63.27 22.23
CA ASN A 106 13.99 63.99 21.65
C ASN A 106 12.78 63.05 21.47
N MET A 107 12.03 62.80 22.55
CA MET A 107 10.93 61.82 22.61
C MET A 107 9.75 62.12 21.66
N ASN A 108 9.42 61.14 20.82
CA ASN A 108 8.10 61.01 20.20
C ASN A 108 7.60 59.57 20.42
N ASN A 109 7.13 59.28 21.64
CA ASN A 109 6.73 57.94 22.10
C ASN A 109 5.60 57.31 21.28
N SER A 110 4.77 58.10 20.60
CA SER A 110 3.65 57.60 19.79
C SER A 110 4.12 56.79 18.58
N VAL A 111 5.12 57.29 17.84
CA VAL A 111 5.65 56.64 16.63
C VAL A 111 6.33 55.31 16.96
N PHE A 112 6.95 55.20 18.14
CA PHE A 112 7.50 53.94 18.62
C PHE A 112 6.39 52.91 18.88
N MET A 113 5.38 53.30 19.66
CA MET A 113 4.28 52.39 20.00
C MET A 113 3.56 51.92 18.73
N ASP A 114 3.30 52.79 17.77
CA ASP A 114 2.65 52.42 16.51
C ASP A 114 3.47 51.40 15.71
N LYS A 115 4.80 51.58 15.63
CA LYS A 115 5.70 50.63 14.96
C LYS A 115 5.80 49.30 15.71
N LEU A 116 5.87 49.35 17.04
CA LEU A 116 5.90 48.16 17.88
C LEU A 116 4.61 47.34 17.72
N TYR A 117 3.45 48.01 17.79
CA TYR A 117 2.15 47.39 17.55
C TYR A 117 2.09 46.79 16.14
N GLY A 118 2.58 47.49 15.12
CA GLY A 118 2.61 46.97 13.75
C GLY A 118 3.48 45.72 13.59
N ILE A 119 4.65 45.67 14.24
CA ILE A 119 5.55 44.51 14.21
C ILE A 119 4.93 43.34 14.98
N GLU A 120 4.42 43.58 16.19
CA GLU A 120 3.87 42.53 17.03
C GLU A 120 2.55 41.99 16.47
N SER A 121 1.71 42.84 15.86
CA SER A 121 0.50 42.41 15.14
C SER A 121 0.85 41.43 14.02
N LYS A 122 1.82 41.78 13.15
CA LYS A 122 2.24 40.90 12.06
C LYS A 122 2.87 39.60 12.55
N ARG A 123 3.66 39.67 13.63
CA ARG A 123 4.22 38.48 14.28
C ARG A 123 3.11 37.58 14.82
N ALA A 124 2.09 38.14 15.47
CA ALA A 124 0.93 37.40 15.95
C ALA A 124 0.17 36.73 14.80
N ASP A 125 -0.04 37.45 13.68
CA ASP A 125 -0.66 36.89 12.48
C ASP A 125 0.14 35.71 11.92
N SER A 126 1.47 35.84 11.81
CA SER A 126 2.35 34.75 11.36
C SER A 126 2.33 33.54 12.31
N VAL A 127 2.20 33.75 13.62
CA VAL A 127 2.05 32.65 14.59
C VAL A 127 0.70 31.96 14.43
N ALA A 128 -0.38 32.72 14.21
CA ALA A 128 -1.70 32.17 13.96
C ALA A 128 -1.73 31.34 12.65
N GLU A 129 -1.10 31.84 11.59
CA GLU A 129 -0.92 31.12 10.33
C GLU A 129 -0.10 29.84 10.53
N LEU A 130 1.00 29.91 11.30
CA LEU A 130 1.78 28.71 11.62
C LEU A 130 0.96 27.65 12.35
N ALA A 131 0.08 28.05 13.28
CA ALA A 131 -0.80 27.10 13.98
C ALA A 131 -1.74 26.36 13.00
N GLN A 132 -2.29 27.08 12.01
CA GLN A 132 -3.10 26.48 10.95
C GLN A 132 -2.27 25.53 10.08
N ASN A 133 -1.06 25.95 9.70
CA ASN A 133 -0.14 25.12 8.90
C ASN A 133 0.31 23.85 9.64
N VAL A 134 0.53 23.93 10.96
CA VAL A 134 0.85 22.77 11.80
C VAL A 134 -0.31 21.78 11.84
N ALA A 135 -1.55 22.26 11.96
CA ALA A 135 -2.73 21.41 11.91
C ALA A 135 -2.89 20.72 10.54
N ALA A 136 -2.72 21.50 9.45
CA ALA A 136 -2.73 20.96 8.09
C ALA A 136 -1.64 19.92 7.88
N LYS A 137 -0.42 20.17 8.39
CA LYS A 137 0.70 19.22 8.29
C LYS A 137 0.42 17.91 9.01
N ARG A 138 -0.21 17.96 10.19
CA ARG A 138 -0.63 16.75 10.91
C ARG A 138 -1.61 15.92 10.09
N GLN A 139 -2.59 16.57 9.46
CA GLN A 139 -3.56 15.90 8.60
C GLN A 139 -2.90 15.30 7.35
N GLU A 140 -2.00 16.04 6.70
CA GLU A 140 -1.21 15.56 5.56
C GLU A 140 -0.44 14.28 5.90
N LEU A 141 0.29 14.29 7.02
CA LEU A 141 1.12 13.14 7.44
C LEU A 141 0.26 11.92 7.81
N THR A 142 -0.88 12.14 8.48
CA THR A 142 -1.86 11.09 8.81
C THR A 142 -2.42 10.45 7.54
N ASN A 143 -2.84 11.27 6.57
CA ASN A 143 -3.37 10.79 5.30
C ASN A 143 -2.32 10.05 4.47
N LYS A 144 -1.07 10.53 4.48
CA LYS A 144 0.06 9.87 3.81
C LYS A 144 0.34 8.50 4.42
N GLU A 145 0.39 8.40 5.74
CA GLU A 145 0.55 7.12 6.43
C GLU A 145 -0.57 6.15 6.08
N LEU A 146 -1.81 6.64 6.04
CA LEU A 146 -2.96 5.83 5.67
C LEU A 146 -2.87 5.34 4.21
N ALA A 147 -2.50 6.22 3.27
CA ALA A 147 -2.29 5.86 1.87
C ALA A 147 -1.21 4.78 1.73
N ASN A 148 -0.07 4.93 2.41
CA ASN A 148 1.01 3.93 2.40
C ASN A 148 0.52 2.54 2.88
N ARG A 149 -0.37 2.50 3.88
CA ARG A 149 -0.93 1.24 4.38
C ARG A 149 -1.87 0.58 3.36
N TYR A 150 -2.69 1.36 2.67
CA TYR A 150 -3.53 0.85 1.58
C TYR A 150 -2.68 0.36 0.41
N ASP A 151 -1.63 1.10 0.04
CA ASP A 151 -0.68 0.68 -1.00
C ASP A 151 -0.01 -0.64 -0.62
N TYR A 152 0.36 -0.82 0.65
CA TYR A 152 0.90 -2.08 1.14
C TYR A 152 -0.11 -3.23 1.05
N LEU A 153 -1.36 -3.05 1.47
CA LEU A 153 -2.38 -4.08 1.30
C LEU A 153 -2.65 -4.41 -0.17
N ASN A 154 -2.68 -3.40 -1.04
CA ASN A 154 -2.84 -3.58 -2.49
C ASN A 154 -1.68 -4.38 -3.08
N PHE A 155 -0.45 -4.10 -2.62
CA PHE A 155 0.72 -4.89 -2.99
C PHE A 155 0.57 -6.35 -2.56
N LEU A 156 0.18 -6.62 -1.31
CA LEU A 156 -0.03 -7.99 -0.81
C LEU A 156 -1.12 -8.73 -1.59
N ASN A 157 -2.24 -8.07 -1.87
CA ASN A 157 -3.33 -8.65 -2.67
C ASN A 157 -2.91 -8.93 -4.12
N SER A 158 -2.19 -7.99 -4.75
CA SER A 158 -1.68 -8.15 -6.11
C SER A 158 -0.69 -9.31 -6.19
N TYR A 159 0.19 -9.46 -5.19
CA TYR A 159 1.11 -10.58 -5.11
C TYR A 159 0.38 -11.92 -5.01
N GLN A 160 -0.65 -12.01 -4.14
CA GLN A 160 -1.47 -13.21 -4.01
C GLN A 160 -2.14 -13.58 -5.34
N ASN A 161 -2.74 -12.60 -6.02
CA ASN A 161 -3.38 -12.80 -7.31
C ASN A 161 -2.39 -13.26 -8.39
N GLN A 162 -1.18 -12.69 -8.40
CA GLN A 162 -0.13 -13.09 -9.35
C GLN A 162 0.35 -14.53 -9.10
N ALA A 163 0.56 -14.92 -7.83
CA ALA A 163 0.92 -16.28 -7.47
C ALA A 163 -0.15 -17.29 -7.91
N LEU A 164 -1.43 -16.96 -7.69
CA LEU A 164 -2.55 -17.77 -8.17
C LEU A 164 -2.60 -17.85 -9.69
N GLN A 165 -2.36 -16.75 -10.41
CA GLN A 165 -2.29 -16.76 -11.88
C GLN A 165 -1.14 -17.63 -12.39
N ASN A 166 0.03 -17.56 -11.76
CA ASN A 166 1.17 -18.41 -12.13
C ASN A 166 0.84 -19.90 -11.93
N MET A 167 0.22 -20.25 -10.80
CA MET A 167 -0.31 -21.59 -10.55
C MET A 167 -1.30 -22.03 -11.64
N TYR A 168 -2.28 -21.18 -11.97
CA TYR A 168 -3.27 -21.51 -13.01
C TYR A 168 -2.64 -21.67 -14.39
N ASN A 169 -1.66 -20.84 -14.74
CA ASN A 169 -0.94 -20.95 -16.00
C ASN A 169 -0.14 -22.25 -16.08
N ALA A 170 0.53 -22.64 -15.00
CA ALA A 170 1.28 -23.90 -14.93
C ALA A 170 0.36 -25.13 -15.02
N LEU A 171 -0.77 -25.12 -14.30
CA LEU A 171 -1.78 -26.17 -14.38
C LEU A 171 -2.43 -26.24 -15.78
N GLY A 172 -2.72 -25.09 -16.39
CA GLY A 172 -3.25 -24.99 -17.75
C GLY A 172 -2.29 -25.54 -18.79
N ALA A 173 -0.99 -25.22 -18.67
CA ALA A 173 0.05 -25.76 -19.53
C ALA A 173 0.22 -27.28 -19.38
N ALA A 174 0.17 -27.81 -18.15
CA ALA A 174 0.17 -29.25 -17.90
C ALA A 174 -1.09 -29.94 -18.48
N ASN A 175 -2.26 -29.32 -18.37
CA ASN A 175 -3.51 -29.83 -18.93
C ASN A 175 -3.47 -29.88 -20.47
N GLY A 176 -2.91 -28.85 -21.13
CA GLY A 176 -2.77 -28.79 -22.58
C GLY A 176 -1.86 -29.87 -23.19
N GLN A 177 -1.07 -30.56 -22.36
CA GLN A 177 -0.24 -31.69 -22.78
C GLN A 177 -0.99 -33.03 -22.75
N LEU A 178 -2.23 -33.07 -22.23
CA LEU A 178 -2.99 -34.32 -22.20
C LEU A 178 -3.30 -34.77 -23.63
N PRO A 179 -3.09 -36.06 -23.96
CA PRO A 179 -3.44 -36.56 -25.28
C PRO A 179 -4.94 -36.36 -25.52
N VAL A 180 -5.28 -35.57 -26.53
CA VAL A 180 -6.66 -35.43 -27.01
C VAL A 180 -7.07 -36.79 -27.56
N SER A 181 -7.93 -37.49 -26.83
CA SER A 181 -8.49 -38.76 -27.31
C SER A 181 -9.30 -38.47 -28.57
N SER A 182 -8.82 -38.94 -29.72
CA SER A 182 -9.38 -38.70 -31.06
C SER A 182 -10.72 -39.40 -31.33
N LYS A 183 -11.42 -39.87 -30.29
CA LYS A 183 -12.67 -40.63 -30.44
C LYS A 183 -13.94 -39.88 -30.08
N ASP A 184 -13.88 -38.79 -29.33
CA ASP A 184 -15.07 -38.03 -28.97
C ASP A 184 -14.89 -36.56 -29.38
N ASN A 185 -15.05 -36.31 -30.68
CA ASN A 185 -15.32 -34.97 -31.20
C ASN A 185 -16.74 -34.55 -30.82
N THR A 186 -16.97 -34.33 -29.53
CA THR A 186 -18.12 -33.56 -29.04
C THR A 186 -17.57 -32.32 -28.34
N ASN A 187 -17.99 -31.16 -28.84
CA ASN A 187 -17.69 -29.81 -28.34
C ASN A 187 -17.73 -29.70 -26.81
N TYR A 188 -16.62 -29.95 -26.12
CA TYR A 188 -16.43 -29.59 -24.71
C TYR A 188 -15.51 -28.38 -24.53
N ASP A 189 -15.26 -27.61 -25.60
CA ASP A 189 -14.26 -26.54 -25.59
C ASP A 189 -14.81 -25.14 -25.22
N THR A 190 -16.03 -25.04 -24.70
CA THR A 190 -16.61 -23.75 -24.31
C THR A 190 -17.27 -23.73 -22.93
N GLY A 191 -17.42 -24.88 -22.26
CA GLY A 191 -18.05 -24.97 -20.94
C GLY A 191 -17.11 -24.63 -19.78
N PHE A 192 -15.87 -25.14 -19.82
CA PHE A 192 -14.93 -25.05 -18.68
C PHE A 192 -14.38 -23.62 -18.49
N VAL A 193 -14.04 -22.94 -19.60
CA VAL A 193 -13.60 -21.52 -19.57
C VAL A 193 -14.72 -20.61 -19.03
N ASN A 194 -15.98 -20.91 -19.34
CA ASN A 194 -17.13 -20.14 -18.87
C ASN A 194 -17.44 -20.35 -17.39
N ILE A 195 -17.38 -21.59 -16.88
CA ILE A 195 -17.57 -21.88 -15.44
C ILE A 195 -16.48 -21.20 -14.59
N LEU A 196 -15.23 -21.21 -15.07
CA LEU A 196 -14.10 -20.55 -14.41
C LEU A 196 -14.22 -19.02 -14.41
N SER A 197 -14.72 -18.42 -15.50
CA SER A 197 -15.02 -16.97 -15.54
C SER A 197 -16.18 -16.56 -14.61
N THR A 198 -17.12 -17.48 -14.37
CA THR A 198 -18.31 -17.24 -13.52
C THR A 198 -17.94 -17.31 -12.04
N LEU A 199 -17.07 -18.25 -11.65
CA LEU A 199 -16.45 -18.28 -10.32
C LEU A 199 -15.60 -17.02 -10.06
N PHE A 200 -14.91 -16.52 -11.09
CA PHE A 200 -14.11 -15.29 -11.00
C PHE A 200 -14.97 -14.04 -10.74
N LYS A 201 -16.16 -13.95 -11.33
CA LYS A 201 -17.15 -12.88 -11.04
C LYS A 201 -17.74 -12.99 -9.63
N ALA A 202 -17.91 -14.20 -9.11
CA ALA A 202 -18.47 -14.42 -7.78
C ALA A 202 -17.49 -14.15 -6.63
N MET A 203 -16.17 -14.15 -6.90
CA MET A 203 -15.13 -13.86 -5.92
C MET A 203 -14.62 -12.41 -5.97
N SER A 204 -15.02 -11.63 -6.99
CA SER A 204 -14.68 -10.21 -7.16
C SER A 204 -15.83 -9.26 -6.84
N SER A 205 -16.97 -9.78 -6.37
CA SER A 205 -18.13 -9.06 -5.84
C SER A 205 -18.21 -9.21 -4.32
#